data_AF-Q1ERH2-F1
#
_entry.id   AF-Q1ERH2-F1
#
_cell.length_a   1.000
_cell.length_b   1.000
_cell.length_c   1.000
_cell.angle_alpha   90.00
_cell.angle_beta   90.00
_cell.angle_gamma   90.00
#
_symmetry.space_group_name_H-M   'P 1'
#
loop_
_entity.id
_entity.type
_entity.pdbx_description
1 polymer ?
#
loop_
_entity_poly.entity_id
_entity_poly.type
_entity_poly.pdbx_seq_one_letter_code
_entity_poly.pdbx_strand_id
1 'polypeptide(L)'
;DGPVIQAAATRALAKGTNFDAIITMLKEQAIPQISCPIALFTYYNPILKRGVEKFMSTIEDVGVHGLVVPDVPLEETEILRNEAAKHNIELVLLTTPTTPTERMKDIVKASEGFLYLVSSIGVTGARSSVSSRVQSLLKEIKEATTKPVAVGFGISKPEHVKQVAGWGADGVII
;
A
#
# COMPACT_ATOMS: atom_id res chain seq x y z
N ASP A 1 -2.75 -3.12 11.15
CA ASP A 1 -3.17 -4.49 10.78
C ASP A 1 -4.23 -5.05 11.70
N GLY A 2 -5.03 -5.99 11.20
CA GLY A 2 -5.93 -6.83 12.00
C GLY A 2 -5.39 -8.23 12.24
N PRO A 3 -6.18 -9.10 12.91
CA PRO A 3 -5.69 -10.32 13.53
C PRO A 3 -5.01 -11.30 12.56
N VAL A 4 -5.46 -11.36 11.29
CA VAL A 4 -4.89 -12.26 10.28
C VAL A 4 -3.45 -11.87 9.93
N ILE A 5 -3.23 -10.59 9.62
CA ILE A 5 -1.91 -10.07 9.24
C ILE A 5 -0.99 -10.02 10.45
N GLN A 6 -1.52 -9.66 11.63
CA GLN A 6 -0.77 -9.73 12.89
C GLN A 6 -0.24 -11.15 13.15
N ALA A 7 -1.09 -12.17 13.01
CA ALA A 7 -0.67 -13.56 13.19
C ALA A 7 0.38 -14.00 12.15
N ALA A 8 0.29 -13.50 10.91
CA ALA A 8 1.31 -13.75 9.88
C ALA A 8 2.66 -13.12 10.26
N ALA A 9 2.67 -11.87 10.70
CA ALA A 9 3.86 -11.19 11.17
C ALA A 9 4.50 -11.92 12.37
N THR A 10 3.70 -12.35 13.36
CA THR A 10 4.18 -13.14 14.50
C THR A 10 4.86 -14.44 14.06
N ARG A 11 4.26 -15.18 13.11
CA ARG A 11 4.85 -16.43 12.59
C ARG A 11 6.17 -16.18 11.84
N ALA A 12 6.25 -15.10 11.06
CA ALA A 12 7.47 -14.74 10.34
C ALA A 12 8.61 -14.37 11.32
N LEU A 13 8.31 -13.51 12.29
CA LEU A 13 9.28 -13.12 13.32
C LEU A 13 9.76 -14.30 14.17
N ALA A 14 8.86 -15.22 14.55
CA ALA A 14 9.22 -16.44 15.27
C ALA A 14 10.17 -17.37 14.47
N LYS A 15 10.17 -17.27 13.13
CA LYS A 15 11.10 -17.97 12.24
C LYS A 15 12.37 -17.17 11.93
N GLY A 16 12.57 -16.01 12.57
CA GLY A 16 13.75 -15.17 12.39
C GLY A 16 13.75 -14.31 11.11
N THR A 17 12.59 -14.15 10.45
CA THR A 17 12.49 -13.25 9.29
C THR A 17 12.89 -11.83 9.68
N ASN A 18 13.82 -11.27 8.91
CA ASN A 18 14.31 -9.90 9.06
C ASN A 18 14.47 -9.26 7.69
N PHE A 19 14.78 -7.96 7.65
CA PHE A 19 14.90 -7.23 6.39
C PHE A 19 15.95 -7.83 5.44
N ASP A 20 17.14 -8.21 5.93
CA ASP A 20 18.18 -8.75 5.06
C ASP A 20 17.73 -10.08 4.44
N ALA A 21 17.04 -10.94 5.22
CA ALA A 21 16.44 -12.16 4.70
C ALA A 21 15.35 -11.90 3.64
N ILE A 22 14.56 -10.83 3.79
CA ILE A 22 13.57 -10.40 2.79
C ILE A 22 14.27 -9.95 1.51
N ILE A 23 15.31 -9.13 1.61
CA ILE A 23 16.09 -8.66 0.47
C ILE A 23 16.74 -9.82 -0.29
N THR A 24 17.36 -10.78 0.42
CA THR A 24 17.92 -11.99 -0.19
C THR A 24 16.84 -12.78 -0.92
N MET A 25 15.68 -13.01 -0.30
CA MET A 25 14.57 -13.75 -0.92
C MET A 25 14.05 -13.02 -2.17
N LEU A 26 13.90 -11.69 -2.13
CA LEU A 26 13.47 -10.92 -3.29
C LEU A 26 14.46 -11.05 -4.45
N LYS A 27 15.75 -10.86 -4.17
CA LYS A 27 16.82 -10.89 -5.18
C LYS A 27 17.01 -12.27 -5.80
N GLU A 28 17.03 -13.31 -4.97
CA GLU A 28 17.39 -14.67 -5.42
C GLU A 28 16.20 -15.47 -5.94
N GLN A 29 14.98 -15.17 -5.49
CA GLN A 29 13.81 -16.03 -5.73
C GLN A 29 12.66 -15.27 -6.38
N ALA A 30 12.21 -14.15 -5.81
CA ALA A 30 10.98 -13.51 -6.26
C ALA A 30 11.16 -12.76 -7.59
N ILE A 31 12.14 -11.87 -7.68
CA ILE A 31 12.35 -10.99 -8.84
C ILE A 31 12.64 -11.78 -10.13
N PRO A 32 13.46 -12.86 -10.12
CA PRO A 32 13.67 -13.67 -11.31
C PRO A 32 12.43 -14.44 -11.80
N GLN A 33 11.42 -14.65 -10.95
CA GLN A 33 10.26 -15.49 -11.26
C GLN A 33 8.99 -14.69 -11.54
N ILE A 34 8.96 -13.40 -11.19
CA ILE A 34 7.76 -12.57 -11.24
C ILE A 34 7.95 -11.50 -12.33
N SER A 35 7.00 -11.41 -13.26
CA SER A 35 7.01 -10.40 -14.32
C SER A 35 6.29 -9.09 -13.95
N CYS A 36 5.54 -9.08 -12.84
CA CYS A 36 4.83 -7.89 -12.38
C CYS A 36 5.68 -7.05 -11.41
N PRO A 37 5.47 -5.72 -11.34
CA PRO A 37 6.13 -4.88 -10.34
C PRO A 37 5.85 -5.36 -8.91
N ILE A 38 6.85 -5.26 -8.04
CA ILE A 38 6.73 -5.60 -6.62
C ILE A 38 6.69 -4.30 -5.81
N ALA A 39 5.71 -4.19 -4.92
CA ALA A 39 5.63 -3.13 -3.92
C ALA A 39 5.80 -3.70 -2.51
N LEU A 40 6.59 -3.03 -1.67
CA LEU A 40 6.75 -3.39 -0.27
C LEU A 40 5.71 -2.70 0.60
N PHE A 41 5.17 -3.43 1.57
CA PHE A 41 4.30 -2.90 2.62
C PHE A 41 5.01 -3.07 3.96
N THR A 42 5.39 -1.96 4.60
CA THR A 42 6.14 -1.99 5.87
C THR A 42 5.76 -0.82 6.75
N TYR A 43 5.96 -0.95 8.06
CA TYR A 43 5.94 0.16 9.00
C TYR A 43 7.20 1.02 8.87
N TYR A 44 7.16 2.25 9.39
CA TYR A 44 8.25 3.22 9.25
C TYR A 44 9.50 2.86 10.07
N ASN A 45 9.33 2.24 11.24
CA ASN A 45 10.44 1.96 12.15
C ASN A 45 11.59 1.12 11.53
N PRO A 46 11.35 0.04 10.76
CA PRO A 46 12.39 -0.66 9.99
C PRO A 46 13.17 0.23 9.01
N ILE A 47 12.50 1.19 8.36
CA ILE A 47 13.11 2.16 7.44
C ILE A 47 14.02 3.08 8.24
N LEU A 48 13.48 3.68 9.31
CA LEU A 48 14.22 4.62 10.16
C LEU A 48 15.47 3.99 10.78
N LYS A 49 15.39 2.74 11.26
CA LYS A 49 16.52 2.01 11.86
C LYS A 49 17.69 1.79 10.88
N ARG A 50 17.42 1.75 9.57
CA ARG A 50 18.44 1.60 8.52
C ARG A 50 18.93 2.93 7.96
N GLY A 51 18.18 3.99 8.15
CA GLY A 51 18.30 5.24 7.40
C GLY A 51 17.49 5.18 6.11
N VAL A 52 16.73 6.25 5.84
CA VAL A 52 15.77 6.30 4.72
C VAL A 52 16.47 6.12 3.37
N GLU A 53 17.53 6.87 3.11
CA GLU A 53 18.34 6.78 1.88
C GLU A 53 18.86 5.34 1.66
N LYS A 54 19.51 4.76 2.66
CA LYS A 54 20.04 3.41 2.57
C LYS A 54 18.94 2.37 2.33
N PHE A 55 17.79 2.53 2.96
CA PHE A 55 16.64 1.67 2.74
C PHE A 55 16.15 1.76 1.29
N MET A 56 15.92 2.97 0.78
CA MET A 56 15.45 3.22 -0.59
C MET A 56 16.41 2.66 -1.63
N SER A 57 17.71 2.98 -1.52
CA SER A 57 18.75 2.42 -2.38
C SER A 57 18.76 0.89 -2.36
N THR A 58 18.64 0.27 -1.18
CA THR A 58 18.67 -1.20 -1.07
C THR A 58 17.47 -1.85 -1.78
N ILE A 59 16.28 -1.26 -1.69
CA ILE A 59 15.08 -1.84 -2.31
C ILE A 59 15.06 -1.59 -3.83
N GLU A 60 15.56 -0.44 -4.29
CA GLU A 60 15.75 -0.13 -5.71
C GLU A 60 16.71 -1.13 -6.37
N ASP A 61 17.88 -1.37 -5.75
CA ASP A 61 18.90 -2.30 -6.26
C ASP A 61 18.39 -3.74 -6.45
N VAL A 62 17.35 -4.11 -5.72
CA VAL A 62 16.73 -5.44 -5.75
C VAL A 62 15.59 -5.50 -6.78
N GLY A 63 15.10 -4.37 -7.27
CA GLY A 63 14.02 -4.28 -8.26
C GLY A 63 12.63 -4.09 -7.64
N VAL A 64 12.54 -3.54 -6.42
CA VAL A 64 11.25 -3.08 -5.87
C VAL A 64 10.84 -1.79 -6.59
N HIS A 65 9.56 -1.68 -6.94
CA HIS A 65 9.02 -0.54 -7.69
C HIS A 65 8.13 0.37 -6.84
N GLY A 66 7.56 -0.15 -5.76
CA GLY A 66 6.61 0.59 -4.92
C GLY A 66 6.83 0.40 -3.43
N LEU A 67 6.35 1.35 -2.65
CA LEU A 67 6.40 1.32 -1.20
C LEU A 67 5.11 1.86 -0.59
N VAL A 68 4.58 1.14 0.40
CA VAL A 68 3.45 1.56 1.24
C VAL A 68 3.93 1.60 2.69
N VAL A 69 3.79 2.77 3.33
CA VAL A 69 4.15 2.98 4.74
C VAL A 69 2.92 3.53 5.49
N PRO A 70 2.09 2.67 6.08
CA PRO A 70 0.74 3.06 6.52
C PRO A 70 0.71 3.86 7.83
N ASP A 71 1.81 3.89 8.58
CA ASP A 71 1.92 4.54 9.89
C ASP A 71 2.52 5.96 9.84
N VAL A 72 2.81 6.48 8.65
CA VAL A 72 3.35 7.84 8.47
C VAL A 72 2.24 8.78 8.00
N PRO A 73 1.90 9.84 8.75
CA PRO A 73 0.94 10.84 8.31
C PRO A 73 1.49 11.64 7.13
N LEU A 74 0.60 12.16 6.26
CA LEU A 74 0.98 12.84 5.03
C LEU A 74 2.08 13.91 5.22
N GLU A 75 1.99 14.69 6.30
CA GLU A 75 2.95 15.75 6.63
C GLU A 75 4.38 15.22 6.82
N GLU A 76 4.51 14.04 7.43
CA GLU A 76 5.82 13.43 7.71
C GLU A 76 6.33 12.59 6.54
N THR A 77 5.52 12.37 5.50
CA THR A 77 5.95 11.62 4.31
C THR A 77 6.93 12.39 3.44
N GLU A 78 7.15 13.70 3.64
CA GLU A 78 8.01 14.50 2.75
C GLU A 78 9.41 13.89 2.59
N ILE A 79 10.04 13.45 3.68
CA ILE A 79 11.35 12.81 3.65
C ILE A 79 11.29 11.51 2.84
N LEU A 80 10.27 10.68 3.06
CA LEU A 80 10.07 9.43 2.34
C LEU A 80 9.82 9.68 0.84
N ARG A 81 8.98 10.66 0.50
CA ARG A 81 8.61 11.01 -0.87
C ARG A 81 9.79 11.52 -1.66
N ASN A 82 10.57 12.43 -1.07
CA ASN A 82 11.76 12.97 -1.71
C ASN A 82 12.80 11.88 -1.96
N GLU A 83 12.99 10.97 -1.01
CA GLU A 83 13.97 9.90 -1.16
C GLU A 83 13.48 8.81 -2.13
N ALA A 84 12.22 8.42 -2.05
CA ALA A 84 11.61 7.47 -2.97
C ALA A 84 11.70 7.98 -4.43
N ALA A 85 11.45 9.28 -4.67
CA ALA A 85 11.57 9.89 -5.99
C ALA A 85 13.00 9.85 -6.55
N LYS A 86 14.03 9.97 -5.72
CA LYS A 86 15.44 9.85 -6.16
C LYS A 86 15.80 8.43 -6.58
N HIS A 87 15.12 7.45 -5.99
CA HIS A 87 15.38 6.01 -6.14
C HIS A 87 14.35 5.30 -7.02
N ASN A 88 13.58 6.04 -7.82
CA ASN A 88 12.55 5.50 -8.71
C ASN A 88 11.53 4.58 -8.00
N ILE A 89 11.29 4.81 -6.70
CA ILE A 89 10.30 4.09 -5.91
C ILE A 89 8.99 4.89 -5.87
N GLU A 90 7.90 4.27 -6.28
CA GLU A 90 6.57 4.85 -6.17
C GLU A 90 6.07 4.75 -4.71
N LEU A 91 6.08 5.86 -3.98
CA LEU A 91 5.47 5.90 -2.65
C LEU A 91 3.94 6.00 -2.78
N VAL A 92 3.28 4.88 -2.56
CA VAL A 92 1.82 4.75 -2.58
C VAL A 92 1.26 5.19 -1.23
N LEU A 93 0.36 6.18 -1.27
CA LEU A 93 -0.35 6.67 -0.10
C LEU A 93 -1.77 6.14 -0.05
N LEU A 94 -2.33 6.15 1.16
CA LEU A 94 -3.65 5.60 1.43
C LEU A 94 -4.65 6.67 1.85
N THR A 95 -5.92 6.43 1.50
CA THR A 95 -7.05 7.18 2.02
C THR A 95 -8.14 6.24 2.52
N THR A 96 -9.06 6.76 3.33
CA THR A 96 -10.11 6.00 4.01
C THR A 96 -11.45 6.69 3.84
N PRO A 97 -12.58 5.98 4.07
CA PRO A 97 -13.89 6.61 4.07
C PRO A 97 -14.08 7.73 5.08
N THR A 98 -13.28 7.75 6.13
CA THR A 98 -13.29 8.78 7.18
C THR A 98 -12.37 9.96 6.86
N THR A 99 -11.54 9.88 5.82
CA THR A 99 -10.65 10.97 5.42
C THR A 99 -11.49 12.13 4.85
N PRO A 100 -11.36 13.36 5.37
CA PRO A 100 -12.03 14.53 4.80
C PRO A 100 -11.64 14.78 3.35
N THR A 101 -12.54 15.33 2.54
CA THR A 101 -12.32 15.52 1.09
C THR A 101 -11.07 16.34 0.77
N GLU A 102 -10.83 17.46 1.48
CA GLU A 102 -9.63 18.28 1.24
C GLU A 102 -8.35 17.50 1.54
N ARG A 103 -8.34 16.74 2.64
CA ARG A 103 -7.25 15.84 3.01
C ARG A 103 -7.03 14.74 1.96
N MET A 104 -8.11 14.18 1.41
CA MET A 104 -8.04 13.19 0.34
C MET A 104 -7.37 13.76 -0.91
N LYS A 105 -7.72 14.99 -1.31
CA LYS A 105 -7.08 15.66 -2.47
C LYS A 105 -5.58 15.85 -2.25
N ASP A 106 -5.16 16.24 -1.05
CA ASP A 106 -3.74 16.39 -0.71
C ASP A 106 -2.99 15.05 -0.80
N ILE A 107 -3.58 13.98 -0.26
CA ILE A 107 -3.02 12.61 -0.35
C ILE A 107 -2.90 12.19 -1.81
N VAL A 108 -3.96 12.38 -2.60
CA VAL A 108 -4.00 12.03 -4.03
C VAL A 108 -2.92 12.76 -4.82
N LYS A 109 -2.70 14.04 -4.54
CA LYS A 109 -1.63 14.83 -5.16
C LYS A 109 -0.26 14.27 -4.79
N ALA A 110 -0.08 13.84 -3.55
CA ALA A 110 1.20 13.38 -3.00
C ALA A 110 1.55 11.91 -3.31
N SER A 111 0.55 11.06 -3.56
CA SER A 111 0.71 9.63 -3.83
C SER A 111 1.30 9.38 -5.20
N GLU A 112 2.26 8.47 -5.33
CA GLU A 112 2.79 8.02 -6.63
C GLU A 112 2.31 6.61 -6.98
N GLY A 113 2.41 6.24 -8.26
CA GLY A 113 1.93 4.96 -8.80
C GLY A 113 0.40 4.86 -8.85
N PHE A 114 -0.22 4.63 -7.69
CA PHE A 114 -1.66 4.57 -7.53
C PHE A 114 -2.08 5.10 -6.15
N LEU A 115 -3.37 5.38 -5.97
CA LEU A 115 -3.95 5.66 -4.66
C LEU A 115 -4.51 4.38 -4.05
N TYR A 116 -4.14 4.08 -2.81
CA TYR A 116 -4.74 2.98 -2.06
C TYR A 116 -5.98 3.47 -1.28
N LEU A 117 -7.18 3.12 -1.76
CA LEU A 117 -8.42 3.30 -0.99
C LEU A 117 -8.69 2.10 -0.07
N VAL A 118 -8.67 2.33 1.24
CA VAL A 118 -8.98 1.32 2.27
C VAL A 118 -10.49 1.29 2.51
N SER A 119 -11.17 0.18 2.21
CA SER A 119 -12.65 0.14 2.15
C SER A 119 -13.39 0.16 3.51
N SER A 120 -12.69 0.07 4.65
CA SER A 120 -13.31 -0.17 5.97
C SER A 120 -12.70 0.65 7.11
N ILE A 121 -13.56 1.08 8.05
CA ILE A 121 -13.25 1.85 9.27
C ILE A 121 -12.80 0.90 10.41
N GLY A 122 -11.98 -0.12 10.11
CA GLY A 122 -11.59 -1.10 11.13
C GLY A 122 -10.57 -2.12 10.63
N VAL A 123 -9.84 -2.71 11.60
CA VAL A 123 -8.73 -3.64 11.41
C VAL A 123 -9.03 -4.80 10.43
N THR A 124 -7.99 -5.34 9.78
CA THR A 124 -8.10 -6.34 8.70
C THR A 124 -8.98 -7.53 9.09
N GLY A 125 -10.04 -7.77 8.32
CA GLY A 125 -10.97 -8.88 8.51
C GLY A 125 -11.97 -8.98 7.36
N ALA A 126 -12.32 -10.20 6.97
CA ALA A 126 -13.33 -10.44 5.94
C ALA A 126 -14.71 -9.94 6.41
N ARG A 127 -15.40 -9.15 5.59
CA ARG A 127 -16.79 -8.71 5.86
C ARG A 127 -17.74 -9.27 4.82
N SER A 128 -19.03 -9.31 5.14
CA SER A 128 -20.09 -9.82 4.27
C SER A 128 -20.46 -8.89 3.11
N SER A 129 -20.19 -7.59 3.22
CA SER A 129 -20.49 -6.60 2.18
C SER A 129 -19.53 -5.41 2.21
N VAL A 130 -19.19 -4.87 1.04
CA VAL A 130 -18.43 -3.62 0.90
C VAL A 130 -19.38 -2.44 1.11
N SER A 131 -18.95 -1.42 1.86
CA SER A 131 -19.77 -0.23 2.14
C SER A 131 -20.10 0.53 0.86
N SER A 132 -21.37 0.91 0.65
CA SER A 132 -21.80 1.74 -0.49
C SER A 132 -21.09 3.10 -0.51
N ARG A 133 -20.59 3.58 0.63
CA ARG A 133 -19.77 4.80 0.72
C ARG A 133 -18.49 4.70 -0.12
N VAL A 134 -17.95 3.50 -0.33
CA VAL A 134 -16.77 3.26 -1.18
C VAL A 134 -17.06 3.63 -2.63
N GLN A 135 -18.25 3.35 -3.14
CA GLN A 135 -18.65 3.73 -4.50
C GLN A 135 -18.64 5.25 -4.69
N SER A 136 -19.26 5.98 -3.75
CA SER A 136 -19.29 7.45 -3.81
C SER A 136 -17.89 8.06 -3.69
N LEU A 137 -17.08 7.57 -2.75
CA LEU A 137 -15.70 8.03 -2.57
C LEU A 137 -14.83 7.76 -3.77
N LEU A 138 -14.96 6.59 -4.39
CA LEU A 138 -14.22 6.24 -5.58
C LEU A 138 -14.53 7.21 -6.72
N LYS A 139 -15.81 7.58 -6.88
CA LYS A 139 -16.21 8.61 -7.84
C LYS A 139 -15.58 9.97 -7.51
N GLU A 140 -15.65 10.42 -6.27
CA GLU A 140 -15.04 11.70 -5.83
C GLU A 140 -13.51 11.72 -6.04
N ILE A 141 -12.82 10.62 -5.74
CA ILE A 141 -11.38 10.48 -5.97
C ILE A 141 -11.07 10.57 -7.46
N LYS A 142 -11.83 9.87 -8.30
CA LYS A 142 -11.64 9.87 -9.76
C LYS A 142 -11.96 11.22 -10.40
N GLU A 143 -12.78 12.05 -9.76
CA GLU A 143 -12.97 13.46 -10.14
C GLU A 143 -11.76 14.34 -9.77
N ALA A 144 -10.99 13.96 -8.74
CA ALA A 144 -9.82 14.69 -8.27
C ALA A 144 -8.49 14.25 -8.94
N THR A 145 -8.45 13.08 -9.60
CA THR A 145 -7.21 12.57 -10.23
C THR A 145 -7.44 11.61 -11.39
N THR A 146 -6.43 11.53 -12.25
CA THR A 146 -6.31 10.50 -13.29
C THR A 146 -5.46 9.30 -12.84
N LYS A 147 -4.84 9.35 -11.66
CA LYS A 147 -4.05 8.24 -11.10
C LYS A 147 -4.95 7.02 -10.86
N PRO A 148 -4.45 5.80 -11.10
CA PRO A 148 -5.19 4.58 -10.76
C PRO A 148 -5.57 4.55 -9.27
N VAL A 149 -6.74 4.00 -8.97
CA VAL A 149 -7.22 3.81 -7.60
C VAL A 149 -7.39 2.32 -7.36
N ALA A 150 -6.58 1.78 -6.45
CA ALA A 150 -6.70 0.40 -6.00
C ALA A 150 -7.50 0.37 -4.69
N VAL A 151 -8.54 -0.45 -4.66
CA VAL A 151 -9.39 -0.62 -3.48
C VAL A 151 -9.01 -1.90 -2.76
N GLY A 152 -8.73 -1.81 -1.47
CA GLY A 152 -8.40 -2.97 -0.65
C GLY A 152 -9.15 -3.00 0.68
N PHE A 153 -8.80 -4.01 1.48
CA PHE A 153 -9.39 -4.37 2.77
C PHE A 153 -10.79 -4.96 2.68
N GLY A 154 -11.01 -6.13 3.31
CA GLY A 154 -12.32 -6.80 3.39
C GLY A 154 -12.76 -7.54 2.12
N ILE A 155 -11.97 -7.51 1.04
CA ILE A 155 -12.18 -8.27 -0.18
C ILE A 155 -11.76 -9.72 0.10
N SER A 156 -12.71 -10.65 -0.01
CA SER A 156 -12.47 -12.07 0.31
C SER A 156 -13.23 -13.04 -0.60
N LYS A 157 -14.03 -12.50 -1.52
CA LYS A 157 -14.87 -13.27 -2.43
C LYS A 157 -14.81 -12.66 -3.83
N PRO A 158 -14.93 -13.47 -4.89
CA PRO A 158 -14.98 -12.97 -6.28
C PRO A 158 -16.08 -11.91 -6.49
N GLU A 159 -17.19 -12.01 -5.77
CA GLU A 159 -18.30 -11.04 -5.86
C GLU A 159 -17.88 -9.64 -5.38
N HIS A 160 -17.03 -9.55 -4.36
CA HIS A 160 -16.51 -8.26 -3.89
C HIS A 160 -15.61 -7.61 -4.95
N VAL A 161 -14.79 -8.42 -5.62
CA VAL A 161 -13.92 -7.95 -6.73
C VAL A 161 -14.78 -7.41 -7.88
N LYS A 162 -15.80 -8.18 -8.31
CA LYS A 162 -16.74 -7.76 -9.37
C LYS A 162 -17.49 -6.47 -8.99
N GLN A 163 -17.92 -6.36 -7.74
CA GLN A 163 -18.64 -5.19 -7.24
C GLN A 163 -17.75 -3.93 -7.27
N VAL A 164 -16.54 -4.03 -6.73
CA VAL A 164 -15.59 -2.92 -6.66
C VAL A 164 -15.09 -2.50 -8.04
N ALA A 165 -14.81 -3.46 -8.94
CA ALA A 165 -14.50 -3.17 -10.34
C ALA A 165 -15.68 -2.49 -11.05
N GLY A 166 -16.91 -2.96 -10.81
CA GLY A 166 -18.13 -2.34 -11.36
C GLY A 166 -18.39 -0.91 -10.86
N TRP A 167 -17.77 -0.51 -9.75
CA TRP A 167 -17.81 0.88 -9.25
C TRP A 167 -16.74 1.78 -9.87
N GLY A 168 -15.83 1.24 -10.69
CA GLY A 168 -14.80 2.01 -11.40
C GLY A 168 -13.41 1.96 -10.75
N ALA A 169 -13.11 0.94 -9.96
CA ALA A 169 -11.78 0.76 -9.37
C ALA A 169 -10.81 0.24 -10.44
N ASP A 170 -9.60 0.78 -10.47
CA ASP A 170 -8.58 0.36 -11.43
C ASP A 170 -7.81 -0.88 -10.94
N GLY A 171 -7.86 -1.15 -9.63
CA GLY A 171 -7.26 -2.32 -9.00
C GLY A 171 -8.01 -2.78 -7.75
N VAL A 172 -7.82 -4.04 -7.40
CA VAL A 172 -8.38 -4.63 -6.17
C VAL A 172 -7.26 -5.35 -5.42
N ILE A 173 -7.11 -5.01 -4.13
CA ILE A 173 -6.11 -5.60 -3.23
C ILE A 173 -6.83 -6.61 -2.32
N ILE A 174 -6.33 -7.85 -2.30
CA ILE A 174 -6.92 -9.00 -1.60
C ILE A 174 -6.03 -9.40 -0.42
#